data_AF-X8JKC1-F1
#
_entry.id   AF-X8JKC1-F1
#
_cell.length_a   1.000
_cell.length_b   1.000
_cell.length_c   1.000
_cell.angle_alpha   90.00
_cell.angle_beta   90.00
_cell.angle_gamma   90.00
#
_symmetry.space_group_name_H-M   'P 1'
#
loop_
_entity.id
_entity.type
_entity.pdbx_description
1 polymer ?
#
loop_
_entity_poly.entity_id
_entity_poly.type
_entity_poly.pdbx_seq_one_letter_code
_entity_poly.pdbx_strand_id
1 'polypeptide(L)'
;MATKIAKAAPAADTPVYFWKPEQEHGYLSPWYHTQFKSTEPNGSTFSYQSTEQYTIHRKGLLFAPSAPVTHEILKTNSPAELRSLSHKIPNFDEAAWAKQQISVTTMGNYLKFSQDPGLRGLLLGTGSRELVEANPYDRVWGIGYDAKEAAAHRSRWGENLLGRALMSVRKAIKSGSHPEVIRPTVTFDSGIYFNTPEQDYGFLSRWHVSKFTSSRFTYRTVQQYMAHRKGLLFAPTSSYTAAILDTTNPSALLKLSGQIPNFNESIWQRERIRLLMTANWLRYTQDSSMKARLLGTKSRELIEADPNDRYLGVGYDVAAAPINRAKWGSNYHGKVLMQVRKLIADSEASLVTIADKIK
;
A
#
# COMPACT_ATOMS: atom_id res chain seq x y z
N MET A 1 -44.44 37.00 -20.95
CA MET A 1 -43.66 35.84 -21.41
C MET A 1 -42.23 36.00 -20.92
N ALA A 2 -41.78 35.16 -19.97
CA ALA A 2 -40.41 35.19 -19.47
C ALA A 2 -39.59 34.15 -20.23
N THR A 3 -38.71 34.63 -21.11
CA THR A 3 -37.80 33.81 -21.90
C THR A 3 -36.77 33.17 -20.96
N LYS A 4 -36.93 31.87 -20.67
CA LYS A 4 -35.88 31.06 -20.04
C LYS A 4 -34.71 31.00 -21.01
N ILE A 5 -33.67 31.78 -20.74
CA ILE A 5 -32.37 31.64 -21.40
C ILE A 5 -31.85 30.24 -21.05
N ALA A 6 -31.83 29.34 -22.05
CA ALA A 6 -31.19 28.05 -21.91
C ALA A 6 -29.70 28.28 -21.67
N LYS A 7 -29.20 27.86 -20.49
CA LYS A 7 -27.78 27.87 -20.15
C LYS A 7 -27.06 27.02 -21.20
N ALA A 8 -26.16 27.62 -21.98
CA ALA A 8 -25.40 26.92 -23.01
C ALA A 8 -24.72 25.68 -22.40
N ALA A 9 -24.77 24.56 -23.10
CA ALA A 9 -24.08 23.35 -22.67
C ALA A 9 -22.58 23.67 -22.51
N PRO A 10 -21.96 23.38 -21.34
CA PRO A 10 -20.54 23.65 -21.15
C PRO A 10 -19.71 22.89 -22.19
N ALA A 11 -18.62 23.51 -22.64
CA ALA A 11 -17.70 22.94 -23.62
C ALA A 11 -17.21 21.54 -23.19
N ALA A 12 -16.92 20.68 -24.18
CA ALA A 12 -16.57 19.27 -23.96
C ALA A 12 -15.35 19.06 -23.04
N ASP A 13 -14.52 20.08 -22.85
CA ASP A 13 -13.27 20.01 -22.08
C ASP A 13 -13.34 20.66 -20.69
N THR A 14 -14.47 21.24 -20.29
CA THR A 14 -14.58 21.88 -18.97
C THR A 14 -14.77 20.85 -17.86
N PRO A 15 -13.94 20.87 -16.78
CA PRO A 15 -14.12 19.97 -15.64
C PRO A 15 -15.49 20.13 -14.97
N VAL A 16 -16.01 19.03 -14.45
CA VAL A 16 -17.22 18.97 -13.62
C VAL A 16 -16.79 19.08 -12.16
N TYR A 17 -16.98 20.27 -11.57
CA TYR A 17 -16.68 20.51 -10.17
C TYR A 17 -17.87 20.11 -9.27
N PHE A 18 -17.59 19.42 -8.17
CA PHE A 18 -18.58 19.02 -7.17
C PHE A 18 -18.00 19.05 -5.76
N TRP A 19 -18.83 19.21 -4.74
CA TRP A 19 -18.41 19.09 -3.33
C TRP A 19 -19.61 18.75 -2.43
N LYS A 20 -20.56 19.68 -2.30
CA LYS A 20 -21.71 19.52 -1.41
C LYS A 20 -22.89 18.87 -2.13
N PRO A 21 -23.66 18.00 -1.46
CA PRO A 21 -24.74 17.26 -2.11
C PRO A 21 -25.89 18.14 -2.62
N GLU A 22 -26.03 19.37 -2.11
CA GLU A 22 -27.07 20.34 -2.53
C GLU A 22 -26.70 21.12 -3.80
N GLN A 23 -25.47 20.97 -4.31
CA GLN A 23 -25.00 21.67 -5.51
C GLN A 23 -25.48 20.99 -6.80
N GLU A 24 -25.35 21.68 -7.95
CA GLU A 24 -25.74 21.18 -9.29
C GLU A 24 -25.15 19.79 -9.61
N HIS A 25 -23.91 19.53 -9.18
CA HIS A 25 -23.23 18.24 -9.34
C HIS A 25 -23.08 17.48 -8.03
N GLY A 26 -23.88 17.83 -7.02
CA GLY A 26 -23.86 17.24 -5.69
C GLY A 26 -24.14 15.74 -5.68
N TYR A 27 -24.77 15.19 -6.73
CA TYR A 27 -24.94 13.75 -6.92
C TYR A 27 -23.61 12.97 -6.98
N LEU A 28 -22.49 13.62 -7.25
CA LEU A 28 -21.13 13.04 -7.20
C LEU A 28 -20.55 13.01 -5.77
N SER A 29 -21.09 13.81 -4.85
CA SER A 29 -20.66 13.87 -3.45
C SER A 29 -20.89 12.54 -2.73
N PRO A 30 -20.00 12.14 -1.80
CA PRO A 30 -20.17 10.91 -1.04
C PRO A 30 -21.34 11.00 -0.04
N TRP A 31 -21.73 12.23 0.31
CA TRP A 31 -22.84 12.55 1.20
C TRP A 31 -24.20 12.62 0.51
N TYR A 32 -24.25 12.50 -0.82
CA TYR A 32 -25.51 12.54 -1.55
C TYR A 32 -26.40 11.36 -1.15
N HIS A 33 -27.64 11.68 -0.78
CA HIS A 33 -28.60 10.71 -0.31
C HIS A 33 -29.13 9.85 -1.46
N THR A 34 -28.90 8.55 -1.38
CA THR A 34 -29.42 7.56 -2.35
C THR A 34 -29.32 6.15 -1.77
N GLN A 35 -30.30 5.31 -2.10
CA GLN A 35 -30.37 3.95 -1.60
C GLN A 35 -29.69 2.97 -2.55
N PHE A 36 -28.78 2.16 -2.01
CA PHE A 36 -28.17 1.05 -2.72
C PHE A 36 -27.82 -0.08 -1.75
N LYS A 37 -27.61 -1.28 -2.29
CA LYS A 37 -27.33 -2.49 -1.52
C LYS A 37 -25.95 -3.05 -1.82
N SER A 38 -25.36 -3.75 -0.85
CA SER A 38 -24.17 -4.60 -1.03
C SER A 38 -24.50 -6.01 -0.55
N THR A 39 -24.25 -7.01 -1.38
CA THR A 39 -24.38 -8.43 -0.99
C THR A 39 -22.99 -9.03 -0.83
N GLU A 40 -22.72 -9.58 0.34
CA GLU A 40 -21.46 -10.23 0.67
C GLU A 40 -21.43 -11.69 0.16
N PRO A 41 -20.24 -12.31 0.02
CA PRO A 41 -20.13 -13.69 -0.46
C PRO A 41 -20.87 -14.74 0.39
N ASN A 42 -21.13 -14.44 1.66
CA ASN A 42 -21.90 -15.30 2.56
C ASN A 42 -23.43 -15.13 2.39
N GLY A 43 -23.89 -14.33 1.41
CA GLY A 43 -25.29 -14.04 1.13
C GLY A 43 -25.90 -12.89 1.96
N SER A 44 -25.17 -12.36 2.95
CA SER A 44 -25.66 -11.22 3.75
C SER A 44 -25.79 -9.98 2.88
N THR A 45 -26.91 -9.27 3.01
CA THR A 45 -27.15 -8.03 2.25
C THR A 45 -27.33 -6.85 3.19
N PHE A 46 -26.59 -5.78 2.93
CA PHE A 46 -26.66 -4.51 3.65
C PHE A 46 -27.22 -3.42 2.74
N SER A 47 -28.03 -2.51 3.29
CA SER A 47 -28.57 -1.34 2.58
C SER A 47 -27.93 -0.07 3.11
N TYR A 48 -27.61 0.86 2.21
CA TYR A 48 -26.93 2.12 2.50
C TYR A 48 -27.73 3.29 1.95
N GLN A 49 -27.58 4.46 2.57
CA GLN A 49 -28.24 5.71 2.21
C GLN A 49 -27.27 6.75 1.61
N SER A 50 -25.97 6.45 1.62
CA SER A 50 -24.91 7.27 1.01
C SER A 50 -23.64 6.43 0.83
N THR A 51 -22.72 6.86 -0.04
CA THR A 51 -21.44 6.17 -0.23
C THR A 51 -20.48 6.41 0.94
N GLU A 52 -20.64 7.51 1.67
CA GLU A 52 -19.95 7.71 2.94
C GLU A 52 -20.37 6.68 3.99
N GLN A 53 -21.68 6.44 4.18
CA GLN A 53 -22.17 5.45 5.14
C GLN A 53 -21.63 4.06 4.80
N TYR A 54 -21.62 3.69 3.52
CA TYR A 54 -20.99 2.47 3.04
C TYR A 54 -19.50 2.42 3.45
N THR A 55 -18.75 3.46 3.16
CA THR A 55 -17.30 3.52 3.44
C THR A 55 -17.00 3.36 4.93
N ILE A 56 -17.74 4.07 5.80
CA ILE A 56 -17.58 3.99 7.26
C ILE A 56 -18.02 2.62 7.80
N HIS A 57 -19.09 2.03 7.28
CA HIS A 57 -19.51 0.68 7.66
C HIS A 57 -18.46 -0.37 7.29
N ARG A 58 -17.88 -0.27 6.09
CA ARG A 58 -16.79 -1.16 5.63
C ARG A 58 -15.52 -1.00 6.48
N LYS A 59 -15.21 0.23 6.92
CA LYS A 59 -14.17 0.48 7.93
C LYS A 59 -14.49 -0.26 9.24
N GLY A 60 -15.72 -0.18 9.72
CA GLY A 60 -16.18 -0.92 10.91
C GLY A 60 -16.04 -2.44 10.77
N LEU A 61 -16.48 -3.01 9.65
CA LEU A 61 -16.34 -4.43 9.35
C LEU A 61 -14.88 -4.90 9.30
N LEU A 62 -13.96 -4.05 8.84
CA LEU A 62 -12.54 -4.40 8.72
C LEU A 62 -11.84 -4.47 10.08
N PHE A 63 -12.10 -3.51 10.97
CA PHE A 63 -11.36 -3.37 12.23
C PHE A 63 -12.11 -3.90 13.46
N ALA A 64 -13.44 -3.92 13.40
CA ALA A 64 -14.30 -4.17 14.54
C ALA A 64 -15.64 -4.81 14.13
N PRO A 65 -15.65 -5.96 13.44
CA PRO A 65 -16.87 -6.53 12.87
C PRO A 65 -17.95 -6.86 13.91
N SER A 66 -17.55 -7.22 15.13
CA SER A 66 -18.44 -7.56 16.25
C SER A 66 -18.75 -6.39 17.19
N ALA A 67 -18.16 -5.21 16.98
CA ALA A 67 -18.40 -4.06 17.86
C ALA A 67 -19.76 -3.41 17.58
N PRO A 68 -20.51 -2.98 18.61
CA PRO A 68 -21.83 -2.34 18.44
C PRO A 68 -21.81 -1.16 17.45
N VAL A 69 -20.76 -0.34 17.49
CA VAL A 69 -20.57 0.83 16.61
C VAL A 69 -20.66 0.45 15.12
N THR A 70 -20.18 -0.73 14.73
CA THR A 70 -20.24 -1.21 13.34
C THR A 70 -21.68 -1.38 12.88
N HIS A 71 -22.56 -1.88 13.74
CA HIS A 71 -23.98 -2.03 13.42
C HIS A 71 -24.77 -0.73 13.57
N GLU A 72 -24.35 0.17 14.47
CA GLU A 72 -24.96 1.50 14.63
C GLU A 72 -24.79 2.39 13.41
N ILE A 73 -23.68 2.28 12.68
CA ILE A 73 -23.43 3.04 11.44
C ILE A 73 -24.56 2.85 10.42
N LEU A 74 -25.17 1.66 10.35
CA LEU A 74 -26.27 1.38 9.42
C LEU A 74 -27.61 2.02 9.83
N LYS A 75 -27.73 2.47 11.08
CA LYS A 75 -28.99 3.00 11.66
C LYS A 75 -29.15 4.51 11.50
N THR A 76 -28.09 5.23 11.12
CA THR A 76 -28.10 6.69 10.98
C THR A 76 -27.81 7.14 9.55
N ASN A 77 -28.45 8.23 9.14
CA ASN A 77 -28.16 8.97 7.92
C ASN A 77 -27.56 10.36 8.20
N SER A 78 -27.33 10.72 9.47
CA SER A 78 -26.82 12.02 9.87
C SER A 78 -25.31 12.10 9.60
N PRO A 79 -24.83 13.07 8.78
CA PRO A 79 -23.40 13.22 8.52
C PRO A 79 -22.57 13.45 9.78
N ALA A 80 -23.09 14.21 10.74
CA ALA A 80 -22.41 14.48 12.00
C ALA A 80 -22.29 13.22 12.86
N GLU A 81 -23.35 12.41 12.91
CA GLU A 81 -23.37 11.17 13.67
C GLU A 81 -22.45 10.11 13.04
N LEU A 82 -22.50 9.94 11.71
CA LEU A 82 -21.61 9.04 11.00
C LEU A 82 -20.13 9.36 11.23
N ARG A 83 -19.76 10.65 11.24
CA ARG A 83 -18.40 11.08 11.58
C ARG A 83 -18.03 10.73 13.01
N SER A 84 -18.94 10.96 13.97
CA SER A 84 -18.74 10.59 15.37
C SER A 84 -18.54 9.07 15.53
N LEU A 85 -19.37 8.25 14.89
CA LEU A 85 -19.26 6.80 14.91
C LEU A 85 -17.96 6.31 14.25
N SER A 86 -17.54 6.91 13.13
CA SER A 86 -16.28 6.57 12.45
C SER A 86 -15.04 6.72 13.33
N HIS A 87 -15.04 7.70 14.25
CA HIS A 87 -13.96 7.91 15.23
C HIS A 87 -14.01 6.94 16.41
N LYS A 88 -15.17 6.31 16.66
CA LYS A 88 -15.37 5.34 17.75
C LYS A 88 -15.09 3.90 17.34
N ILE A 89 -14.73 3.64 16.07
CA ILE A 89 -14.39 2.29 15.60
C ILE A 89 -13.12 1.81 16.33
N PRO A 90 -13.20 0.75 17.15
CA PRO A 90 -12.03 0.24 17.87
C PRO A 90 -11.06 -0.47 16.92
N ASN A 91 -9.82 -0.66 17.37
CA ASN A 91 -8.74 -1.33 16.60
C ASN A 91 -8.48 -0.70 15.22
N PHE A 92 -8.83 0.56 15.02
CA PHE A 92 -8.57 1.26 13.78
C PHE A 92 -7.06 1.35 13.52
N ASP A 93 -6.62 0.77 12.41
CA ASP A 93 -5.25 0.89 11.91
C ASP A 93 -5.27 1.74 10.63
N GLU A 94 -4.66 2.92 10.71
CA GLU A 94 -4.61 3.87 9.61
C GLU A 94 -3.85 3.32 8.40
N ALA A 95 -2.77 2.56 8.60
CA ALA A 95 -1.97 2.00 7.52
C ALA A 95 -2.72 0.87 6.80
N ALA A 96 -3.44 0.02 7.52
CA ALA A 96 -4.32 -1.00 6.96
C ALA A 96 -5.51 -0.35 6.22
N TRP A 97 -6.07 0.72 6.78
CA TRP A 97 -7.16 1.45 6.14
C TRP A 97 -6.71 2.14 4.85
N ALA A 98 -5.54 2.77 4.86
CA ALA A 98 -4.97 3.44 3.69
C ALA A 98 -4.84 2.50 2.47
N LYS A 99 -4.60 1.21 2.70
CA LYS A 99 -4.52 0.18 1.64
C LYS A 99 -5.88 -0.16 1.01
N GLN A 100 -6.98 0.04 1.73
CA GLN A 100 -8.33 -0.40 1.34
C GLN A 100 -9.30 0.75 1.06
N GLN A 101 -9.06 1.94 1.61
CA GLN A 101 -10.04 3.03 1.58
C GLN A 101 -10.47 3.40 0.16
N ILE A 102 -9.56 3.38 -0.81
CA ILE A 102 -9.90 3.74 -2.20
C ILE A 102 -10.68 2.63 -2.88
N SER A 103 -10.34 1.35 -2.68
CA SER A 103 -11.11 0.25 -3.25
C SER A 103 -12.52 0.21 -2.69
N VAL A 104 -12.66 0.45 -1.37
CA VAL A 104 -13.94 0.57 -0.68
C VAL A 104 -14.74 1.76 -1.23
N THR A 105 -14.20 2.98 -1.26
CA THR A 105 -14.93 4.15 -1.76
C THR A 105 -15.30 4.01 -3.24
N THR A 106 -14.43 3.42 -4.06
CA THR A 106 -14.71 3.13 -5.47
C THR A 106 -15.87 2.14 -5.60
N MET A 107 -15.86 1.05 -4.81
CA MET A 107 -16.94 0.07 -4.83
C MET A 107 -18.27 0.65 -4.35
N GLY A 108 -18.26 1.48 -3.30
CA GLY A 108 -19.46 2.17 -2.84
C GLY A 108 -20.06 3.04 -3.95
N ASN A 109 -19.24 3.83 -4.63
CA ASN A 109 -19.69 4.62 -5.78
C ASN A 109 -20.17 3.75 -6.95
N TYR A 110 -19.50 2.63 -7.23
CA TYR A 110 -19.98 1.68 -8.23
C TYR A 110 -21.37 1.14 -7.89
N LEU A 111 -21.60 0.72 -6.65
CA LEU A 111 -22.91 0.22 -6.21
C LEU A 111 -23.99 1.29 -6.31
N LYS A 112 -23.70 2.52 -5.85
CA LYS A 112 -24.58 3.68 -5.99
C LYS A 112 -24.98 3.94 -7.45
N PHE A 113 -24.01 4.07 -8.35
CA PHE A 113 -24.28 4.47 -9.73
C PHE A 113 -24.74 3.32 -10.64
N SER A 114 -24.52 2.06 -10.26
CA SER A 114 -25.00 0.91 -11.03
C SER A 114 -26.44 0.52 -10.71
N GLN A 115 -26.92 0.82 -9.49
CA GLN A 115 -28.26 0.41 -9.04
C GLN A 115 -29.34 1.46 -9.28
N ASP A 116 -28.98 2.75 -9.40
CA ASP A 116 -29.92 3.83 -9.70
C ASP A 116 -29.78 4.26 -11.17
N PRO A 117 -30.78 3.99 -12.03
CA PRO A 117 -30.73 4.33 -13.46
C PRO A 117 -30.61 5.84 -13.72
N GLY A 118 -31.18 6.69 -12.86
CA GLY A 118 -31.11 8.15 -12.99
C GLY A 118 -29.70 8.65 -12.69
N LEU A 119 -29.12 8.23 -11.56
CA LEU A 119 -27.74 8.55 -11.22
C LEU A 119 -26.75 7.97 -12.24
N ARG A 120 -27.00 6.75 -12.74
CA ARG A 120 -26.22 6.14 -13.82
C ARG A 120 -26.19 7.05 -15.05
N GLY A 121 -27.36 7.56 -15.46
CA GLY A 121 -27.50 8.48 -16.58
C GLY A 121 -26.73 9.79 -16.34
N LEU A 122 -26.84 10.38 -15.15
CA LEU A 122 -26.09 11.60 -14.80
C LEU A 122 -24.57 11.39 -14.86
N LEU A 123 -24.06 10.30 -14.28
CA LEU A 123 -22.63 9.98 -14.31
C LEU A 123 -22.13 9.77 -15.74
N LEU A 124 -22.86 8.99 -16.56
CA LEU A 124 -22.49 8.78 -17.96
C LEU A 124 -22.59 10.06 -18.79
N GLY A 125 -23.56 10.93 -18.49
CA GLY A 125 -23.73 12.25 -19.10
C GLY A 125 -22.60 13.23 -18.81
N THR A 126 -21.72 12.94 -17.85
CA THR A 126 -20.46 13.69 -17.70
C THR A 126 -19.50 13.46 -18.88
N GLY A 127 -19.70 12.42 -19.69
CA GLY A 127 -18.92 12.16 -20.90
C GLY A 127 -17.47 11.79 -20.56
N SER A 128 -16.52 12.42 -21.25
CA SER A 128 -15.08 12.31 -20.98
C SER A 128 -14.56 13.37 -20.00
N ARG A 129 -15.40 14.31 -19.56
CA ARG A 129 -14.98 15.44 -18.70
C ARG A 129 -14.33 14.94 -17.41
N GLU A 130 -13.35 15.69 -16.93
CA GLU A 130 -12.73 15.43 -15.63
C GLU A 130 -13.73 15.71 -14.51
N LEU A 131 -13.85 14.78 -13.57
CA LEU A 131 -14.66 14.95 -12.36
C LEU A 131 -13.74 15.44 -11.24
N VAL A 132 -14.09 16.55 -10.61
CA VAL A 132 -13.21 17.23 -9.64
C VAL A 132 -13.96 17.53 -8.34
N GLU A 133 -13.53 16.89 -7.25
CA GLU A 133 -14.03 17.17 -5.90
C GLU A 133 -13.40 18.50 -5.41
N ALA A 134 -14.13 19.59 -5.62
CA ALA A 134 -13.78 20.97 -5.30
C ALA A 134 -14.05 21.31 -3.83
N ASN A 135 -13.53 20.48 -2.93
CA ASN A 135 -13.55 20.72 -1.50
C ASN A 135 -12.32 21.55 -1.08
N PRO A 136 -12.50 22.78 -0.59
CA PRO A 136 -11.39 23.65 -0.19
C PRO A 136 -10.61 23.15 1.03
N TYR A 137 -11.17 22.21 1.79
CA TYR A 137 -10.59 21.71 3.04
C TYR A 137 -9.92 20.33 2.90
N ASP A 138 -9.99 19.71 1.72
CA ASP A 138 -9.50 18.36 1.49
C ASP A 138 -8.59 18.31 0.26
N ARG A 139 -7.31 17.98 0.49
CA ARG A 139 -6.28 17.85 -0.56
C ARG A 139 -5.98 16.39 -0.95
N VAL A 140 -6.66 15.42 -0.34
CA VAL A 140 -6.46 13.99 -0.59
C VAL A 140 -7.61 13.45 -1.43
N TRP A 141 -8.84 13.58 -0.93
CA TRP A 141 -10.03 13.19 -1.71
C TRP A 141 -10.48 14.29 -2.67
N GLY A 142 -10.22 15.55 -2.29
CA GLY A 142 -10.47 16.74 -3.10
C GLY A 142 -9.20 17.41 -3.61
N ILE A 143 -9.40 18.59 -4.21
CA ILE A 143 -8.32 19.42 -4.76
C ILE A 143 -7.81 20.51 -3.82
N GLY A 144 -8.44 20.75 -2.68
CA GLY A 144 -8.07 21.83 -1.75
C GLY A 144 -8.43 23.24 -2.22
N TYR A 145 -9.30 23.35 -3.21
CA TYR A 145 -9.83 24.62 -3.72
C TYR A 145 -11.31 24.46 -4.02
N ASP A 146 -12.06 25.54 -3.88
CA ASP A 146 -13.45 25.56 -4.33
C ASP A 146 -13.55 25.63 -5.86
N ALA A 147 -14.76 25.45 -6.40
CA ALA A 147 -14.98 25.41 -7.86
C ALA A 147 -14.62 26.74 -8.57
N LYS A 148 -14.61 27.88 -7.87
CA LYS A 148 -14.30 29.18 -8.45
C LYS A 148 -12.79 29.37 -8.58
N GLU A 149 -12.04 28.90 -7.60
CA GLU A 149 -10.57 29.03 -7.56
C GLU A 149 -9.83 27.88 -8.23
N ALA A 150 -10.52 26.76 -8.46
CA ALA A 150 -9.94 25.52 -8.98
C ALA A 150 -9.10 25.75 -10.25
N ALA A 151 -9.67 26.37 -11.29
CA ALA A 151 -8.96 26.54 -12.56
C ALA A 151 -7.66 27.35 -12.42
N ALA A 152 -7.67 28.41 -11.59
CA ALA A 152 -6.50 29.28 -11.36
C ALA A 152 -5.36 28.56 -10.61
N HIS A 153 -5.69 27.53 -9.83
CA HIS A 153 -4.74 26.83 -8.96
C HIS A 153 -4.42 25.41 -9.42
N ARG A 154 -4.63 25.08 -10.70
CA ARG A 154 -4.49 23.72 -11.25
C ARG A 154 -3.18 23.02 -10.87
N SER A 155 -2.06 23.74 -10.88
CA SER A 155 -0.73 23.22 -10.52
C SER A 155 -0.54 22.96 -9.03
N ARG A 156 -1.45 23.48 -8.18
CA ARG A 156 -1.43 23.33 -6.72
C ARG A 156 -2.53 22.41 -6.20
N TRP A 157 -3.29 21.76 -7.08
CA TRP A 157 -4.35 20.87 -6.63
C TRP A 157 -3.83 19.75 -5.74
N GLY A 158 -4.68 19.34 -4.81
CA GLY A 158 -4.58 18.05 -4.16
C GLY A 158 -4.80 16.88 -5.12
N GLU A 159 -4.91 15.70 -4.55
CA GLU A 159 -4.93 14.43 -5.26
C GLU A 159 -6.24 14.15 -6.01
N ASN A 160 -7.37 14.75 -5.62
CA ASN A 160 -8.67 14.50 -6.25
C ASN A 160 -9.01 12.99 -6.35
N LEU A 161 -8.72 12.19 -5.30
CA LEU A 161 -8.95 10.74 -5.33
C LEU A 161 -10.41 10.38 -5.58
N LEU A 162 -11.36 11.18 -5.09
CA LEU A 162 -12.78 10.91 -5.29
C LEU A 162 -13.18 11.13 -6.76
N GLY A 163 -12.74 12.24 -7.36
CA GLY A 163 -12.97 12.51 -8.78
C GLY A 163 -12.41 11.40 -9.68
N ARG A 164 -11.18 10.95 -9.38
CA ARG A 164 -10.59 9.78 -10.04
C ARG A 164 -11.47 8.54 -9.87
N ALA A 165 -11.90 8.22 -8.64
CA ALA A 165 -12.71 7.04 -8.34
C ALA A 165 -14.01 7.02 -9.16
N LEU A 166 -14.69 8.16 -9.25
CA LEU A 166 -15.91 8.32 -10.03
C LEU A 166 -15.67 8.14 -11.54
N MET A 167 -14.53 8.61 -12.06
CA MET A 167 -14.17 8.39 -13.46
C MET A 167 -13.87 6.91 -13.76
N SER A 168 -13.27 6.17 -12.82
CA SER A 168 -13.11 4.71 -12.92
C SER A 168 -14.47 3.99 -12.90
N VAL A 169 -15.37 4.38 -11.99
CA VAL A 169 -16.75 3.86 -11.94
C VAL A 169 -17.48 4.14 -13.24
N ARG A 170 -17.38 5.36 -13.79
CA ARG A 170 -17.96 5.75 -15.08
C ARG A 170 -17.45 4.86 -16.20
N LYS A 171 -16.14 4.61 -16.28
CA LYS A 171 -15.52 3.72 -17.27
C LYS A 171 -16.10 2.31 -17.16
N ALA A 172 -16.13 1.75 -15.96
CA ALA A 172 -16.63 0.40 -15.72
C ALA A 172 -18.11 0.22 -16.05
N ILE A 173 -18.96 1.16 -15.65
CA ILE A 173 -20.39 1.16 -16.00
C ILE A 173 -20.61 1.27 -17.51
N LYS A 174 -19.76 2.04 -18.22
CA LYS A 174 -19.82 2.18 -19.67
C LYS A 174 -19.38 0.90 -20.40
N SER A 175 -18.35 0.21 -19.93
CA SER A 175 -17.85 -1.04 -20.54
C SER A 175 -18.53 -2.31 -20.04
N GLY A 176 -19.43 -2.23 -19.05
CA GLY A 176 -20.00 -3.42 -18.41
C GLY A 176 -18.97 -4.25 -17.65
N SER A 177 -17.88 -3.63 -17.19
CA SER A 177 -16.79 -4.28 -16.48
C SER A 177 -16.79 -3.93 -14.99
N HIS A 178 -15.84 -4.46 -14.22
CA HIS A 178 -15.61 -4.03 -12.85
C HIS A 178 -14.84 -2.70 -12.78
N PRO A 179 -15.06 -1.88 -11.73
CA PRO A 179 -14.31 -0.66 -11.51
C PRO A 179 -12.82 -0.95 -11.31
N GLU A 180 -11.99 -0.18 -12.01
CA GLU A 180 -10.55 -0.21 -11.83
C GLU A 180 -10.21 0.32 -10.44
N VAL A 181 -9.55 -0.49 -9.61
CA VAL A 181 -9.13 -0.07 -8.27
C VAL A 181 -8.08 1.02 -8.44
N ILE A 182 -8.49 2.24 -8.11
CA ILE A 182 -7.57 3.37 -8.11
C ILE A 182 -6.61 3.15 -6.97
N ARG A 183 -5.40 2.75 -7.32
CA ARG A 183 -4.30 2.85 -6.38
C ARG A 183 -4.06 4.36 -6.25
N PRO A 184 -3.87 4.88 -5.03
CA PRO A 184 -3.48 6.28 -4.92
C PRO A 184 -2.31 6.47 -5.88
N THR A 185 -2.27 7.61 -6.58
CA THR A 185 -1.07 8.03 -7.30
C THR A 185 -0.04 8.37 -6.23
N VAL A 186 0.39 7.34 -5.51
CA VAL A 186 1.76 7.22 -5.08
C VAL A 186 2.49 7.41 -6.39
N THR A 187 3.06 8.59 -6.61
CA THR A 187 4.19 8.71 -7.51
C THR A 187 5.04 7.47 -7.23
N PHE A 188 5.43 6.73 -8.25
CA PHE A 188 6.18 5.47 -8.09
C PHE A 188 7.60 5.70 -7.50
N ASP A 189 7.76 6.76 -6.71
CA ASP A 189 8.90 7.22 -5.91
C ASP A 189 8.73 6.94 -4.41
N SER A 190 7.58 6.41 -3.93
CA SER A 190 7.48 6.06 -2.50
C SER A 190 8.19 4.74 -2.19
N GLY A 191 9.18 4.84 -1.32
CA GLY A 191 9.93 3.71 -0.82
C GLY A 191 9.06 2.63 -0.17
N ILE A 192 9.54 1.39 -0.16
CA ILE A 192 9.01 0.28 0.63
C ILE A 192 9.73 0.29 1.96
N TYR A 193 9.02 0.62 3.02
CA TYR A 193 9.53 0.55 4.39
C TYR A 193 9.17 -0.82 4.98
N PHE A 194 10.17 -1.56 5.46
CA PHE A 194 9.99 -2.88 6.05
C PHE A 194 10.87 -3.04 7.29
N ASN A 195 10.43 -3.85 8.25
CA ASN A 195 11.21 -4.19 9.42
C ASN A 195 10.97 -5.65 9.82
N THR A 196 9.76 -5.97 10.28
CA THR A 196 9.43 -7.28 10.83
C THR A 196 8.75 -8.18 9.80
N PRO A 197 8.87 -9.53 9.92
CA PRO A 197 8.30 -10.47 8.98
C PRO A 197 6.78 -10.41 8.82
N GLU A 198 6.07 -9.88 9.81
CA GLU A 198 4.61 -9.85 9.91
C GLU A 198 3.99 -8.72 9.07
N GLN A 199 4.80 -7.75 8.63
CA GLN A 199 4.36 -6.63 7.79
C GLN A 199 4.12 -7.08 6.33
N ASP A 200 3.36 -6.31 5.55
CA ASP A 200 3.07 -6.59 4.12
C ASP A 200 4.33 -6.87 3.28
N TYR A 201 5.40 -6.10 3.52
CA TYR A 201 6.71 -6.26 2.88
C TYR A 201 7.72 -6.97 3.81
N GLY A 202 7.23 -7.63 4.85
CA GLY A 202 8.03 -8.35 5.83
C GLY A 202 8.89 -9.47 5.22
N PHE A 203 8.57 -9.94 4.02
CA PHE A 203 9.41 -10.87 3.26
C PHE A 203 10.79 -10.31 2.86
N LEU A 204 10.94 -8.98 2.87
CA LEU A 204 12.23 -8.32 2.69
C LEU A 204 13.08 -8.42 3.96
N SER A 205 12.45 -8.55 5.14
CA SER A 205 13.14 -8.68 6.42
C SER A 205 14.11 -9.85 6.41
N ARG A 206 15.25 -9.65 7.07
CA ARG A 206 16.26 -10.70 7.30
C ARG A 206 15.77 -11.82 8.22
N TRP A 207 14.70 -11.55 8.97
CA TRP A 207 14.04 -12.49 9.88
C TRP A 207 12.95 -13.31 9.21
N HIS A 208 12.56 -12.97 7.97
CA HIS A 208 11.54 -13.72 7.26
C HIS A 208 11.98 -15.16 7.00
N VAL A 209 11.13 -16.10 7.40
CA VAL A 209 11.39 -17.53 7.22
C VAL A 209 11.25 -17.89 5.75
N SER A 210 12.37 -18.22 5.13
CA SER A 210 12.48 -18.62 3.73
C SER A 210 13.72 -19.50 3.62
N LYS A 211 13.51 -20.79 3.37
CA LYS A 211 14.62 -21.77 3.41
C LYS A 211 15.49 -21.62 2.18
N PHE A 212 16.81 -21.62 2.36
CA PHE A 212 17.78 -21.66 1.26
C PHE A 212 19.04 -22.40 1.70
N THR A 213 19.79 -22.91 0.72
CA THR A 213 21.00 -23.68 0.94
C THR A 213 22.25 -22.90 0.52
N SER A 214 23.35 -23.11 1.24
CA SER A 214 24.67 -22.60 0.88
C SER A 214 25.72 -23.63 1.24
N SER A 215 26.40 -24.17 0.23
CA SER A 215 27.28 -25.33 0.37
C SER A 215 26.48 -26.51 0.97
N ARG A 216 26.94 -27.10 2.09
CA ARG A 216 26.27 -28.22 2.78
C ARG A 216 25.22 -27.82 3.81
N PHE A 217 24.98 -26.51 4.00
CA PHE A 217 24.13 -26.02 5.09
C PHE A 217 22.80 -25.48 4.55
N THR A 218 21.73 -25.74 5.29
CA THR A 218 20.39 -25.19 5.05
C THR A 218 20.08 -24.15 6.12
N TYR A 219 19.60 -22.99 5.69
CA TYR A 219 19.29 -21.86 6.55
C TYR A 219 17.80 -21.56 6.48
N ARG A 220 17.21 -21.13 7.61
CA ARG A 220 15.79 -20.73 7.68
C ARG A 220 15.57 -19.24 7.43
N THR A 221 16.55 -18.41 7.75
CA THR A 221 16.49 -16.95 7.63
C THR A 221 17.84 -16.41 7.18
N VAL A 222 17.83 -15.22 6.55
CA VAL A 222 19.07 -14.48 6.23
C VAL A 222 19.85 -14.19 7.52
N GLN A 223 19.16 -13.89 8.62
CA GLN A 223 19.82 -13.61 9.89
C GLN A 223 20.55 -14.83 10.47
N GLN A 224 19.99 -16.04 10.34
CA GLN A 224 20.67 -17.28 10.73
C GLN A 224 21.93 -17.53 9.90
N TYR A 225 21.84 -17.30 8.57
CA TYR A 225 23.01 -17.35 7.70
C TYR A 225 24.11 -16.39 8.15
N MET A 226 23.75 -15.13 8.43
CA MET A 226 24.69 -14.11 8.87
C MET A 226 25.40 -14.49 10.17
N ALA A 227 24.65 -14.97 11.16
CA ALA A 227 25.20 -15.41 12.44
C ALA A 227 26.12 -16.63 12.29
N HIS A 228 25.72 -17.64 11.50
CA HIS A 228 26.54 -18.83 11.29
C HIS A 228 27.82 -18.52 10.51
N ARG A 229 27.74 -17.65 9.48
CA ARG A 229 28.94 -17.21 8.73
C ARG A 229 29.88 -16.37 9.57
N LYS A 230 29.36 -15.55 10.49
CA LYS A 230 30.17 -14.90 11.53
C LYS A 230 30.92 -15.95 12.38
N GLY A 231 30.23 -17.00 12.81
CA GLY A 231 30.82 -18.10 13.58
C GLY A 231 31.93 -18.82 12.83
N LEU A 232 31.70 -19.16 11.56
CA LEU A 232 32.71 -19.79 10.70
C LEU A 232 33.94 -18.91 10.45
N LEU A 233 33.78 -17.58 10.46
CA LEU A 233 34.87 -16.65 10.21
C LEU A 233 35.81 -16.48 11.42
N PHE A 234 35.26 -16.50 12.64
CA PHE A 234 36.02 -16.18 13.86
C PHE A 234 36.26 -17.39 14.78
N ALA A 235 35.38 -18.38 14.76
CA ALA A 235 35.43 -19.55 15.64
C ALA A 235 34.77 -20.78 15.00
N PRO A 236 35.33 -21.32 13.89
CA PRO A 236 34.68 -22.37 13.09
C PRO A 236 34.44 -23.68 13.85
N THR A 237 35.24 -23.98 14.88
CA THR A 237 35.15 -25.20 15.69
C THR A 237 34.40 -24.98 17.02
N SER A 238 33.87 -23.78 17.26
CA SER A 238 33.16 -23.47 18.51
C SER A 238 31.77 -24.10 18.56
N SER A 239 31.35 -24.53 19.74
CA SER A 239 29.99 -24.99 20.02
C SER A 239 28.93 -23.91 19.71
N TYR A 240 29.26 -22.63 19.84
CA TYR A 240 28.35 -21.53 19.46
C TYR A 240 28.06 -21.53 17.95
N THR A 241 29.07 -21.78 17.12
CA THR A 241 28.93 -21.83 15.66
C THR A 241 27.99 -22.94 15.23
N ALA A 242 28.13 -24.13 15.84
CA ALA A 242 27.21 -25.25 15.61
C ALA A 242 25.78 -24.92 16.08
N ALA A 243 25.62 -24.43 17.32
CA ALA A 243 24.32 -24.16 17.93
C ALA A 243 23.47 -23.11 17.18
N ILE A 244 24.10 -22.20 16.41
CA ILE A 244 23.38 -21.22 15.59
C ILE A 244 22.54 -21.89 14.50
N LEU A 245 22.99 -23.02 13.95
CA LEU A 245 22.22 -23.77 12.94
C LEU A 245 21.00 -24.48 13.54
N ASP A 246 21.11 -24.92 14.79
CA ASP A 246 20.07 -25.70 15.46
C ASP A 246 18.96 -24.84 16.04
N THR A 247 19.25 -23.58 16.38
CA THR A 247 18.26 -22.70 16.99
C THR A 247 17.27 -22.11 15.99
N THR A 248 16.00 -22.10 16.36
CA THR A 248 14.91 -21.41 15.65
C THR A 248 14.44 -20.15 16.37
N ASN A 249 14.92 -19.92 17.59
CA ASN A 249 14.50 -18.79 18.43
C ASN A 249 15.36 -17.55 18.11
N PRO A 250 14.77 -16.42 17.67
CA PRO A 250 15.52 -15.22 17.30
C PRO A 250 16.41 -14.66 18.43
N SER A 251 15.91 -14.63 19.67
CA SER A 251 16.66 -14.11 20.82
C SER A 251 17.84 -15.01 21.18
N ALA A 252 17.65 -16.34 21.16
CA ALA A 252 18.72 -17.29 21.38
C ALA A 252 19.80 -17.19 20.28
N LEU A 253 19.39 -17.03 19.03
CA LEU A 253 20.31 -16.82 17.90
C LEU A 253 21.18 -15.59 18.07
N LEU A 254 20.60 -14.45 18.47
CA LEU A 254 21.37 -13.23 18.74
C LEU A 254 22.33 -13.41 19.91
N LYS A 255 21.89 -14.08 20.99
CA LYS A 255 22.75 -14.41 22.14
C LYS A 255 23.96 -15.23 21.71
N LEU A 256 23.75 -16.33 20.97
CA LEU A 256 24.82 -17.18 20.46
C LEU A 256 25.77 -16.41 19.54
N SER A 257 25.23 -15.59 18.63
CA SER A 257 26.02 -14.75 17.73
C SER A 257 26.87 -13.72 18.47
N GLY A 258 26.38 -13.20 19.60
CA GLY A 258 27.13 -12.29 20.48
C GLY A 258 28.26 -12.97 21.24
N GLN A 259 28.19 -14.29 21.44
CA GLN A 259 29.18 -15.08 22.20
C GLN A 259 30.27 -15.71 21.33
N ILE A 260 30.31 -15.41 20.03
CA ILE A 260 31.34 -15.93 19.11
C ILE A 260 32.73 -15.44 19.56
N PRO A 261 33.65 -16.36 19.93
CA PRO A 261 35.01 -16.01 20.32
C PRO A 261 35.81 -15.38 19.18
N ASN A 262 36.89 -14.68 19.52
CA ASN A 262 37.84 -14.07 18.57
C ASN A 262 37.19 -13.12 17.56
N PHE A 263 36.03 -12.55 17.90
CA PHE A 263 35.33 -11.61 17.05
C PHE A 263 36.20 -10.38 16.78
N ASN A 264 36.35 -10.03 15.51
CA ASN A 264 37.04 -8.82 15.09
C ASN A 264 36.10 -7.94 14.26
N GLU A 265 35.72 -6.79 14.81
CA GLU A 265 34.79 -5.85 14.17
C GLU A 265 35.30 -5.36 12.82
N SER A 266 36.61 -5.09 12.67
CA SER A 266 37.16 -4.58 11.42
C SER A 266 37.08 -5.61 10.29
N ILE A 267 37.35 -6.88 10.59
CA ILE A 267 37.14 -7.98 9.63
C ILE A 267 35.65 -8.11 9.31
N TRP A 268 34.79 -8.07 10.34
CA TRP A 268 33.36 -8.21 10.16
C TRP A 268 32.75 -7.11 9.29
N GLN A 269 33.18 -5.86 9.46
CA GLN A 269 32.74 -4.73 8.64
C GLN A 269 33.04 -4.93 7.16
N ARG A 270 34.20 -5.52 6.82
CA ARG A 270 34.57 -5.84 5.43
C ARG A 270 33.73 -6.97 4.84
N GLU A 271 33.39 -7.97 5.64
CA GLU A 271 32.71 -9.19 5.15
C GLU A 271 31.18 -9.11 5.17
N ARG A 272 30.58 -8.40 6.13
CA ARG A 272 29.14 -8.52 6.41
C ARG A 272 28.23 -8.15 5.25
N ILE A 273 28.58 -7.13 4.45
CA ILE A 273 27.77 -6.73 3.29
C ILE A 273 27.84 -7.78 2.18
N ARG A 274 29.02 -8.35 1.94
CA ARG A 274 29.21 -9.45 0.98
C ARG A 274 28.38 -10.66 1.39
N LEU A 275 28.43 -11.04 2.67
CA LEU A 275 27.63 -12.16 3.20
C LEU A 275 26.13 -11.88 3.12
N LEU A 276 25.69 -10.66 3.41
CA LEU A 276 24.28 -10.25 3.31
C LEU A 276 23.78 -10.31 1.86
N MET A 277 24.62 -9.89 0.90
CA MET A 277 24.35 -10.03 -0.53
C MET A 277 24.21 -11.50 -0.93
N THR A 278 25.17 -12.35 -0.53
CA THR A 278 25.12 -13.79 -0.84
C THR A 278 23.87 -14.45 -0.27
N ALA A 279 23.52 -14.17 0.98
CA ALA A 279 22.32 -14.73 1.61
C ALA A 279 21.04 -14.34 0.86
N ASN A 280 20.91 -13.06 0.53
CA ASN A 280 19.75 -12.55 -0.20
C ASN A 280 19.69 -13.11 -1.63
N TRP A 281 20.82 -13.17 -2.33
CA TRP A 281 20.90 -13.82 -3.64
C TRP A 281 20.37 -15.26 -3.56
N LEU A 282 20.97 -16.09 -2.70
CA LEU A 282 20.57 -17.50 -2.56
C LEU A 282 19.08 -17.64 -2.22
N ARG A 283 18.60 -16.87 -1.23
CA ARG A 283 17.19 -16.83 -0.83
C ARG A 283 16.26 -16.58 -2.02
N TYR A 284 16.50 -15.53 -2.78
CA TYR A 284 15.60 -15.13 -3.85
C TYR A 284 15.80 -15.92 -5.14
N THR A 285 16.96 -16.54 -5.36
CA THR A 285 17.17 -17.38 -6.55
C THR A 285 16.67 -18.81 -6.40
N GLN A 286 16.62 -19.34 -5.17
CA GLN A 286 16.20 -20.72 -4.89
C GLN A 286 14.69 -20.87 -4.64
N ASP A 287 13.97 -19.77 -4.39
CA ASP A 287 12.52 -19.76 -4.20
C ASP A 287 11.86 -18.83 -5.22
N SER A 288 11.12 -19.41 -6.16
CA SER A 288 10.45 -18.68 -7.25
C SER A 288 9.38 -17.70 -6.75
N SER A 289 8.67 -18.04 -5.67
CA SER A 289 7.68 -17.16 -5.05
C SER A 289 8.36 -15.94 -4.44
N MET A 290 9.43 -16.14 -3.68
CA MET A 290 10.23 -15.05 -3.12
C MET A 290 10.84 -14.19 -4.22
N LYS A 291 11.38 -14.81 -5.29
CA LYS A 291 11.91 -14.11 -6.46
C LYS A 291 10.88 -13.16 -7.06
N ALA A 292 9.69 -13.68 -7.36
CA ALA A 292 8.60 -12.92 -7.97
C ALA A 292 8.17 -11.75 -7.07
N ARG A 293 8.11 -11.96 -5.74
CA ARG A 293 7.81 -10.89 -4.78
C ARG A 293 8.88 -9.80 -4.77
N LEU A 294 10.17 -10.15 -4.85
CA LEU A 294 11.26 -9.16 -4.93
C LEU A 294 11.22 -8.39 -6.24
N LEU A 295 11.09 -9.05 -7.39
CA LEU A 295 10.97 -8.38 -8.69
C LEU A 295 9.71 -7.49 -8.76
N GLY A 296 8.62 -7.93 -8.13
CA GLY A 296 7.37 -7.18 -7.99
C GLY A 296 7.49 -5.86 -7.23
N THR A 297 8.61 -5.62 -6.52
CA THR A 297 8.91 -4.30 -5.94
C THR A 297 9.34 -3.27 -6.98
N LYS A 298 9.62 -3.68 -8.22
CA LYS A 298 9.92 -2.83 -9.38
C LYS A 298 11.07 -1.85 -9.12
N SER A 299 10.91 -0.58 -9.44
CA SER A 299 11.92 0.47 -9.24
C SER A 299 11.92 1.09 -7.84
N ARG A 300 11.02 0.66 -6.94
CA ARG A 300 10.85 1.31 -5.63
C ARG A 300 12.10 1.17 -4.77
N GLU A 301 12.43 2.23 -4.04
CA GLU A 301 13.48 2.18 -3.00
C GLU A 301 13.06 1.18 -1.91
N LEU A 302 13.98 0.33 -1.45
CA LEU A 302 13.71 -0.60 -0.34
C LEU A 302 14.41 -0.05 0.91
N ILE A 303 13.68 0.10 2.01
CA ILE A 303 14.13 0.74 3.25
C ILE A 303 13.91 -0.17 4.44
N GLU A 304 15.00 -0.60 5.07
CA GLU A 304 14.94 -1.31 6.35
C GLU A 304 14.71 -0.30 7.49
N ALA A 305 13.46 -0.23 7.95
CA ALA A 305 12.95 0.68 8.96
C ALA A 305 13.05 0.08 10.37
N ASP A 306 14.27 -0.29 10.76
CA ASP A 306 14.59 -0.73 12.12
C ASP A 306 15.01 0.48 12.98
N PRO A 307 14.26 0.84 14.05
CA PRO A 307 14.62 1.95 14.93
C PRO A 307 15.92 1.71 15.70
N ASN A 308 16.38 0.46 15.84
CA ASN A 308 17.56 0.09 16.60
C ASN A 308 18.80 -0.16 15.72
N ASP A 309 18.67 -0.09 14.39
CA ASP A 309 19.77 -0.35 13.45
C ASP A 309 19.95 0.82 12.47
N ARG A 310 20.99 1.62 12.69
CA ARG A 310 21.40 2.72 11.80
C ARG A 310 22.40 2.30 10.72
N TYR A 311 22.85 1.05 10.73
CA TYR A 311 23.81 0.55 9.76
C TYR A 311 23.11 -0.25 8.66
N LEU A 312 22.45 -1.35 9.00
CA LEU A 312 21.67 -2.11 8.02
C LEU A 312 20.37 -1.38 7.68
N GLY A 313 19.76 -0.75 8.69
CA GLY A 313 18.55 0.05 8.57
C GLY A 313 18.79 1.57 8.59
N VAL A 314 17.68 2.30 8.66
CA VAL A 314 17.65 3.77 8.74
C VAL A 314 17.63 4.32 10.17
N GLY A 315 17.47 3.48 11.20
CA GLY A 315 17.37 3.93 12.60
C GLY A 315 16.06 4.60 12.95
N TYR A 316 15.00 4.32 12.20
CA TYR A 316 13.64 4.80 12.45
C TYR A 316 12.68 3.67 12.10
N ASP A 317 11.56 3.60 12.81
CA ASP A 317 10.47 2.69 12.45
C ASP A 317 9.77 3.12 11.15
N VAL A 318 8.84 2.29 10.67
CA VAL A 318 8.13 2.50 9.41
C VAL A 318 7.33 3.81 9.35
N ALA A 319 6.92 4.37 10.50
CA ALA A 319 6.15 5.60 10.57
C ALA A 319 7.07 6.83 10.61
N ALA A 320 8.17 6.75 11.36
CA ALA A 320 9.11 7.85 11.54
C ALA A 320 10.14 7.95 10.41
N ALA A 321 10.42 6.87 9.67
CA ALA A 321 11.42 6.86 8.62
C ALA A 321 11.13 7.88 7.50
N PRO A 322 9.94 7.95 6.89
CA PRO A 322 9.67 8.88 5.78
C PRO A 322 9.94 10.36 6.11
N ILE A 323 9.59 10.78 7.34
CA ILE A 323 9.71 12.17 7.78
C ILE A 323 11.12 12.54 8.28
N ASN A 324 11.97 11.55 8.57
CA ASN A 324 13.34 11.76 9.08
C ASN A 324 14.44 11.44 8.05
N ARG A 325 14.14 11.51 6.74
CA ARG A 325 15.08 11.11 5.66
C ARG A 325 16.48 11.72 5.76
N ALA A 326 16.57 13.00 6.13
CA ALA A 326 17.85 13.70 6.30
C ALA A 326 18.72 13.15 7.46
N LYS A 327 18.13 12.41 8.39
CA LYS A 327 18.78 11.85 9.59
C LYS A 327 18.95 10.34 9.52
N TRP A 328 18.73 9.72 8.37
CA TRP A 328 18.80 8.28 8.23
C TRP A 328 20.18 7.70 8.53
N GLY A 329 20.15 6.45 8.99
CA GLY A 329 21.26 5.52 8.90
C GLY A 329 21.61 5.15 7.45
N SER A 330 22.44 4.12 7.29
CA SER A 330 23.02 3.78 5.99
C SER A 330 22.08 3.01 5.06
N ASN A 331 21.04 2.35 5.60
CA ASN A 331 20.10 1.49 4.86
C ASN A 331 20.82 0.43 3.98
N TYR A 332 21.90 -0.18 4.49
CA TYR A 332 22.68 -1.13 3.68
C TYR A 332 21.87 -2.35 3.25
N HIS A 333 20.93 -2.84 4.08
CA HIS A 333 20.13 -3.99 3.68
C HIS A 333 19.17 -3.66 2.53
N GLY A 334 18.49 -2.51 2.61
CA GLY A 334 17.66 -2.01 1.52
C GLY A 334 18.44 -1.89 0.19
N LYS A 335 19.65 -1.32 0.25
CA LYS A 335 20.57 -1.23 -0.90
C LYS A 335 20.97 -2.60 -1.45
N VAL A 336 21.29 -3.56 -0.57
CA VAL A 336 21.61 -4.95 -0.97
C VAL A 336 20.42 -5.60 -1.69
N LEU A 337 19.20 -5.47 -1.16
CA LEU A 337 18.00 -6.03 -1.79
C LEU A 337 17.75 -5.45 -3.18
N MET A 338 17.92 -4.14 -3.34
CA MET A 338 17.79 -3.47 -4.65
C MET A 338 18.85 -3.96 -5.65
N GLN A 339 20.08 -4.19 -5.20
CA GLN A 339 21.14 -4.74 -6.03
C GLN A 339 20.85 -6.20 -6.42
N VAL A 340 20.40 -7.04 -5.48
CA VAL A 340 19.97 -8.43 -5.79
C VAL A 340 18.83 -8.43 -6.79
N ARG A 341 17.82 -7.57 -6.60
CA ARG A 341 16.70 -7.40 -7.53
C ARG A 341 17.18 -7.06 -8.94
N LYS A 342 18.12 -6.11 -9.06
CA LYS A 342 18.72 -5.71 -10.34
C LYS A 342 19.45 -6.90 -10.99
N LEU A 343 20.30 -7.59 -10.25
CA LEU A 343 21.07 -8.73 -10.79
C LEU A 343 20.17 -9.87 -11.27
N ILE A 344 19.09 -10.17 -10.55
CA ILE A 344 18.11 -11.18 -10.97
C ILE A 344 17.43 -10.75 -12.27
N ALA A 345 16.94 -9.51 -12.34
CA ALA A 345 16.27 -8.98 -13.53
C ALA A 345 17.20 -8.99 -14.77
N ASP A 346 18.45 -8.53 -14.61
CA ASP A 346 19.45 -8.51 -15.68
C ASP A 346 19.78 -9.93 -16.18
N SER A 347 19.84 -10.91 -15.27
CA SER A 347 20.09 -12.32 -15.60
C SER A 347 18.94 -12.93 -16.40
N GLU A 348 17.68 -12.65 -16.02
CA GLU A 348 16.50 -13.15 -16.73
C GLU A 348 16.37 -12.54 -18.13
N ALA A 349 16.60 -11.23 -18.27
CA ALA A 349 16.62 -10.56 -19.58
C ALA A 349 17.68 -11.14 -20.53
N SER A 350 18.87 -11.45 -19.99
CA SER A 350 19.96 -12.06 -20.74
C SER A 350 19.60 -13.47 -21.22
N LEU A 351 18.97 -14.29 -20.37
CA LEU A 351 18.54 -15.63 -20.73
C LEU A 351 17.46 -15.63 -21.81
N VAL A 352 16.48 -14.72 -21.74
CA VAL A 352 15.46 -14.54 -22.78
C VAL A 352 16.10 -14.15 -24.11
N THR A 353 17.03 -13.20 -24.09
CA THR A 353 17.76 -12.75 -25.29
C THR A 353 18.56 -13.89 -25.94
N ILE A 354 19.18 -14.76 -25.13
CA ILE A 354 19.90 -15.94 -25.64
C ILE A 354 18.91 -16.96 -26.23
N ALA A 355 17.80 -17.24 -25.54
CA ALA A 355 16.79 -18.18 -26.01
C ALA A 355 16.15 -17.75 -27.34
N ASP A 356 15.92 -16.45 -27.53
CA ASP A 356 15.37 -15.91 -28.78
C ASP A 356 16.38 -15.96 -29.95
N LYS A 357 17.69 -16.01 -29.68
CA LYS A 357 18.73 -16.19 -30.71
C LYS A 357 18.96 -17.65 -31.12
N ILE A 358 18.43 -18.60 -30.36
CA ILE A 358 18.54 -20.05 -30.63
C ILE A 358 17.37 -20.55 -31.50
N LYS A 359 16.31 -19.75 -31.67
CA LYS A 359 15.24 -19.95 -32.65
C LYS A 359 15.66 -19.41 -34.01
#